data_AF-A0A960JLA3-F1
#
_entry.id   AF-A0A960JLA3-F1
#
_cell.length_a   1.000
_cell.length_b   1.000
_cell.length_c   1.000
_cell.angle_alpha   90.00
_cell.angle_beta   90.00
_cell.angle_gamma   90.00
#
_symmetry.space_group_name_H-M   'P 1'
#
loop_
_entity.id
_entity.type
_entity.pdbx_description
1 polymer ?
#
loop_
_entity_poly.entity_id
_entity_poly.type
_entity_poly.pdbx_seq_one_letter_code
_entity_poly.pdbx_strand_id
1 'polypeptide(L)' 'MTPAPRPLLTRRAVAELLERYGHLPRKSLGQNFVADPNTIRRIVRLAGVRSGSSVVEIGPGFGSLTLGLAEAA' A
#
# COMPACT_ATOMS: atom_id res chain seq x y z
N MET A 1 -0.06 10.80 20.30
CA MET A 1 -1.10 11.18 19.33
C MET A 1 -1.23 10.04 18.35
N THR A 2 -2.34 9.31 18.37
CA THR A 2 -2.60 8.25 17.37
C THR A 2 -3.05 8.96 16.08
N PRO A 3 -2.33 8.85 14.96
CA PRO A 3 -2.79 9.43 13.71
C PRO A 3 -4.12 8.77 13.32
N ALA A 4 -5.04 9.55 12.75
CA ALA A 4 -6.28 9.02 12.22
C ALA A 4 -5.99 7.92 11.17
N PRO A 5 -6.82 6.86 11.08
CA PRO A 5 -6.61 5.80 10.11
C PRO A 5 -6.58 6.37 8.69
N ARG A 6 -5.49 6.11 7.97
CA ARG A 6 -5.33 6.56 6.59
C ARG A 6 -6.07 5.58 5.67
N PRO A 7 -6.98 6.06 4.81
CA PRO A 7 -7.73 5.18 3.93
C PRO A 7 -6.78 4.46 2.96
N LEU A 8 -7.05 3.18 2.70
CA LEU A 8 -6.31 2.41 1.69
C LEU A 8 -6.53 2.99 0.29
N LEU A 9 -5.49 2.90 -0.55
CA LEU A 9 -5.55 3.43 -1.91
C LEU A 9 -6.45 2.56 -2.80
N THR A 10 -7.42 3.21 -3.44
CA THR A 10 -8.26 2.60 -4.49
C THR A 10 -7.59 2.73 -5.85
N ARG A 11 -8.09 1.99 -6.84
CA ARG A 11 -7.61 2.11 -8.24
C ARG A 11 -7.68 3.56 -8.74
N ARG A 12 -8.75 4.28 -8.38
CA ARG A 12 -8.92 5.69 -8.73
C ARG A 12 -7.85 6.56 -8.08
N ALA A 13 -7.62 6.40 -6.78
CA ALA A 13 -6.59 7.15 -6.07
C ALA A 13 -5.18 6.91 -6.65
N VAL A 14 -4.86 5.66 -7.01
CA VAL A 14 -3.58 5.33 -7.68
C VAL A 14 -3.48 6.01 -9.04
N ALA A 15 -4.55 6.02 -9.84
CA ALA A 15 -4.57 6.71 -11.13
C ALA A 15 -4.37 8.22 -10.98
N GLU A 16 -5.06 8.85 -10.02
CA GLU A 16 -4.90 10.27 -9.71
C GLU A 16 -3.48 10.61 -9.24
N LEU A 17 -2.82 9.72 -8.48
CA LEU A 17 -1.42 9.90 -8.07
C LEU A 17 -0.46 9.78 -9.26
N LEU A 18 -0.66 8.79 -10.13
CA LEU A 18 0.13 8.63 -11.36
C LEU A 18 0.05 9.88 -12.23
N GLU A 19 -1.16 10.39 -12.45
CA GLU A 19 -1.39 11.62 -13.21
C GLU A 19 -0.75 12.84 -12.55
N ARG A 20 -0.99 13.04 -11.24
CA ARG A 20 -0.44 14.17 -10.48
C ARG A 20 1.08 14.26 -10.57
N TYR A 21 1.77 13.13 -10.52
CA TYR A 21 3.24 13.07 -10.56
C TYR A 21 3.81 12.86 -11.97
N GLY A 22 2.97 12.86 -13.01
CA GLY A 22 3.41 12.66 -14.40
C GLY A 22 4.12 11.31 -14.59
N HIS A 23 3.67 10.28 -13.88
CA HIS A 23 4.28 8.96 -13.91
C HIS A 23 3.38 7.96 -14.64
N LEU A 24 4.01 7.11 -15.45
CA LEU A 24 3.37 5.95 -16.04
C LEU A 24 3.96 4.68 -15.40
N PRO A 25 3.15 3.65 -15.14
CA PRO A 25 3.65 2.36 -14.66
C PRO A 25 4.69 1.78 -15.64
N ARG A 26 5.88 1.46 -15.15
CA ARG A 26 6.95 0.88 -15.96
C ARG A 26 6.94 -0.64 -15.86
N LYS A 27 6.41 -1.29 -16.91
CA LYS A 27 6.36 -2.77 -16.99
C LYS A 27 7.74 -3.43 -16.90
N SER A 28 8.78 -2.81 -17.46
CA SER A 28 10.16 -3.31 -17.38
C SER A 28 10.71 -3.38 -15.95
N LEU A 29 10.13 -2.61 -15.03
CA LEU A 29 10.46 -2.64 -13.60
C LEU A 29 9.51 -3.53 -12.79
N GLY A 30 8.61 -4.27 -13.46
CA GLY A 30 7.62 -5.13 -12.80
C GLY A 30 6.55 -4.39 -11.99
N GLN A 31 6.37 -3.08 -12.19
CA GLN A 31 5.44 -2.28 -11.39
C GLN A 31 3.98 -2.70 -11.60
N ASN A 32 3.35 -3.20 -10.54
CA ASN A 32 1.92 -3.46 -10.43
C ASN A 32 1.44 -2.89 -9.09
N PHE A 33 0.35 -2.13 -9.09
CA PHE A 33 -0.14 -1.45 -7.89
C PHE A 33 -1.36 -2.16 -7.34
N VAL A 34 -1.24 -2.75 -6.14
CA VAL A 34 -2.39 -3.30 -5.42
C VAL A 34 -3.29 -2.14 -5.00
N ALA A 35 -4.57 -2.20 -5.35
CA ALA A 35 -5.51 -1.12 -5.09
C ALA A 35 -6.89 -1.63 -4.59
N ASP A 36 -6.93 -2.90 -4.17
CA ASP A 36 -8.08 -3.53 -3.55
C ASP A 36 -7.85 -3.65 -2.02
N PRO A 37 -8.67 -2.97 -1.19
CA PRO A 37 -8.57 -3.02 0.26
C PRO A 37 -8.63 -4.44 0.85
N ASN A 38 -9.44 -5.34 0.28
CA ASN A 38 -9.59 -6.69 0.82
C ASN A 38 -8.34 -7.53 0.60
N THR A 39 -7.70 -7.40 -0.55
CA THR A 39 -6.41 -8.01 -0.87
C THR A 39 -5.33 -7.52 0.10
N ILE A 40 -5.27 -6.21 0.36
CA ILE A 40 -4.30 -5.64 1.32
C ILE A 40 -4.51 -6.22 2.72
N ARG A 41 -5.74 -6.16 3.24
CA ARG A 41 -6.06 -6.74 4.57
C ARG A 41 -5.74 -8.24 4.64
N ARG A 42 -5.98 -8.99 3.56
CA ARG A 42 -5.64 -10.40 3.47
C ARG A 42 -4.13 -10.62 3.53
N ILE A 43 -3.34 -9.84 2.79
CA ILE A 43 -1.87 -9.93 2.81
C ILE A 43 -1.34 -9.65 4.22
N VAL A 44 -1.76 -8.53 4.83
CA VAL A 44 -1.34 -8.14 6.19
C VAL A 44 -1.67 -9.23 7.20
N ARG A 45 -2.89 -9.78 7.16
CA ARG A 45 -3.32 -10.87 8.04
C ARG A 45 -2.49 -12.14 7.83
N LEU A 46 -2.21 -12.52 6.59
CA LEU A 46 -1.42 -13.71 6.27
C LEU A 46 0.06 -13.55 6.63
N ALA A 47 0.59 -12.33 6.54
CA ALA A 47 1.94 -11.99 6.98
C ALA A 47 2.08 -11.99 8.52
N GLY A 48 0.97 -12.09 9.25
CA GLY A 48 0.98 -12.19 10.72
C GLY A 48 1.44 -10.91 11.42
N VAL A 49 1.36 -9.76 10.75
CA VAL A 49 1.74 -8.45 11.30
C VAL A 49 0.81 -8.09 12.45
N ARG A 50 1.41 -7.61 13.55
CA ARG A 50 0.74 -7.22 14.80
C ARG A 50 1.39 -5.96 15.35
N SER A 51 0.71 -5.29 16.28
CA SER A 51 1.28 -4.12 16.97
C SER A 51 2.66 -4.46 17.58
N GLY A 52 3.64 -3.59 17.35
CA GLY A 52 5.05 -3.76 17.70
C GLY A 52 5.89 -4.50 16.66
N SER A 53 5.32 -4.90 15.51
CA SER A 53 6.08 -5.60 14.47
C SER A 53 7.04 -4.65 13.75
N SER A 54 8.30 -5.07 13.62
CA SER A 54 9.22 -4.45 12.67
C SER A 54 9.02 -5.08 11.29
N VAL A 55 8.61 -4.29 10.30
CA VAL A 55 8.31 -4.78 8.94
C VAL A 55 9.28 -4.17 7.94
N VAL A 56 9.82 -5.01 7.05
CA VAL A 56 10.58 -4.58 5.86
C VAL A 56 9.70 -4.80 4.64
N GLU A 57 9.36 -3.71 3.94
CA GLU A 57 8.61 -3.75 2.68
C GLU A 57 9.56 -3.47 1.50
N ILE A 58 9.53 -4.33 0.48
CA ILE A 58 10.32 -4.18 -0.74
C ILE A 58 9.39 -3.80 -1.88
N GLY A 59 9.69 -2.68 -2.55
CA GLY A 59 8.89 -2.17 -3.66
C GLY A 59 7.52 -1.61 -3.23
N PRO A 60 7.46 -0.60 -2.36
CA PRO A 60 6.19 -0.10 -1.78
C PRO A 60 5.24 0.53 -2.81
N GLY A 61 5.73 0.88 -4.01
CA GLY A 61 4.95 1.58 -5.02
C GLY A 61 4.44 2.91 -4.48
N PHE A 62 3.13 3.15 -4.59
CA PHE A 62 2.47 4.32 -3.99
C PHE A 62 2.09 4.14 -2.52
N GLY A 63 2.46 3.00 -1.92
CA GLY A 63 2.28 2.73 -0.49
C GLY A 63 0.95 2.08 -0.13
N SER A 64 0.23 1.47 -1.07
CA SER A 64 -1.04 0.80 -0.78
C SER A 64 -0.91 -0.27 0.31
N LEU A 65 0.13 -1.11 0.21
CA LEU A 65 0.41 -2.13 1.22
C LEU A 65 1.07 -1.51 2.46
N THR A 66 1.96 -0.53 2.29
CA THR A 66 2.53 0.28 3.38
C THR A 66 1.46 0.80 4.34
N LEU A 67 0.34 1.31 3.83
CA LEU A 67 -0.75 1.82 4.67
C LEU A 67 -1.39 0.71 5.51
N GLY A 68 -1.67 -0.44 4.91
CA GLY A 68 -2.22 -1.58 5.65
C GLY A 68 -1.24 -2.17 6.67
N LEU A 69 0.06 -2.19 6.35
CA LEU A 69 1.11 -2.63 7.26
C LEU A 69 1.26 -1.66 8.43
N ALA A 70 1.30 -0.35 8.17
CA ALA A 70 1.44 0.68 9.20
C ALA A 70 0.21 0.78 10.12
N GLU A 71 -0.97 0.41 9.65
CA GLU A 71 -2.18 0.32 10.50
C GLU A 71 -2.13 -0.89 11.44
N ALA A 72 -1.50 -1.99 11.02
CA ALA A 72 -1.46 -3.24 11.78
C ALA A 72 -0.23 -3.38 12.71
N ALA A 73 0.89 -2.74 12.35
CA ALA A 73 2.17 -2.82 13.04
C ALA A 73 2.28 -1.94 14.30
#